data_AF-A0AAV4ATP1-F1
#
_entry.id   AF-A0AAV4ATP1-F1
#
_cell.length_a   1.000
_cell.length_b   1.000
_cell.length_c   1.000
_cell.angle_alpha   90.00
_cell.angle_beta   90.00
_cell.angle_gamma   90.00
#
_symmetry.space_group_name_H-M   'P 1'
#
loop_
_entity.id
_entity.type
_entity.pdbx_description
1 polymer ?
#
loop_
_entity_poly.entity_id
_entity_poly.type
_entity_poly.pdbx_seq_one_letter_code
_entity_poly.pdbx_strand_id
1 'polypeptide(L)'
;MLRYHIEERSNLQELDISGNKISEIEDNSFQFLSSLVHLNLAKNSLQRVNNVTFQGLVNLRTLDLSQNAIFQIDISAFDCLTKRKTMNLSHNTRFSYSNHHMPPRLFMPLQELRFLYIQGNSNGFKQYPNAALATLKNLQKLVIDGLHSPANFGPELKSLRNFRALEFGTHEGKCHLVNITETIFENIPYLNYLALEKCNLKEVHANFYKNLPHLPTLRIDRGGETYTLFRAFEDLKGLQNSSLKSLSFNYLYQTSHPCVVLKAEQARYLQNIALEELDLSFNFITLLQRAFN
;
A
#
# COMPACT_ATOMS: atom_id res chain seq x y z
N MET A 1 12.98 -12.38 -24.75
CA MET A 1 14.13 -11.45 -24.70
C MET A 1 13.73 -10.20 -25.46
N LEU A 2 13.72 -9.04 -24.80
CA LEU A 2 13.47 -7.77 -25.51
C LEU A 2 14.79 -7.34 -26.19
N ARG A 3 14.81 -7.33 -27.53
CA ARG A 3 15.98 -7.06 -28.39
C ARG A 3 15.82 -5.80 -29.23
N TYR A 4 15.30 -4.72 -28.64
CA TYR A 4 15.16 -3.47 -29.38
C TYR A 4 16.39 -2.59 -29.14
N HIS A 5 17.30 -2.60 -30.12
CA HIS A 5 18.27 -1.51 -30.30
C HIS A 5 17.47 -0.32 -30.88
N ILE A 6 17.02 0.58 -30.01
CA ILE A 6 16.35 1.82 -30.45
C ILE A 6 17.45 2.79 -30.85
N GLU A 7 17.90 2.71 -32.10
CA GLU A 7 19.16 3.32 -32.58
C GLU A 7 19.16 4.85 -32.71
N GLU A 8 18.12 5.56 -32.29
CA GLU A 8 18.09 7.03 -32.35
C GLU A 8 17.46 7.62 -31.09
N ARG A 9 17.84 8.88 -30.75
CA ARG A 9 17.25 9.64 -29.65
C ARG A 9 15.75 9.79 -29.88
N SER A 10 14.97 8.90 -29.28
CA SER A 10 13.54 8.85 -29.46
C SER A 10 12.86 9.94 -28.62
N ASN A 11 11.89 10.62 -29.20
CA ASN A 11 10.98 11.51 -28.49
C ASN A 11 9.83 10.76 -27.79
N LEU A 12 9.92 9.42 -27.72
CA LEU A 12 8.93 8.58 -27.05
C LEU A 12 8.82 8.97 -25.57
N GLN A 13 7.61 9.30 -25.14
CA GLN A 13 7.30 9.67 -23.75
C GLN A 13 6.65 8.53 -22.97
N GLU A 14 5.96 7.61 -23.66
CA GLU A 14 5.24 6.49 -23.05
C GLU A 14 5.57 5.21 -23.78
N LEU A 15 5.92 4.17 -23.03
CA LEU A 15 6.15 2.83 -23.56
C LEU A 15 5.38 1.83 -22.69
N ASP A 16 4.35 1.23 -23.28
CA ASP A 16 3.63 0.12 -22.67
C ASP A 16 3.96 -1.19 -23.40
N ILE A 17 4.64 -2.08 -22.68
CA ILE A 17 5.00 -3.42 -23.11
C ILE A 17 4.52 -4.45 -22.08
N SER A 18 3.48 -4.10 -21.33
CA SER A 18 2.85 -4.98 -20.36
C SER A 18 2.10 -6.15 -21.00
N GLY A 19 1.86 -7.21 -20.24
CA GLY A 19 1.09 -8.38 -20.71
C GLY A 19 1.81 -9.22 -21.78
N ASN A 20 3.14 -9.08 -21.90
CA ASN A 20 3.96 -9.86 -22.80
C ASN A 20 4.64 -11.03 -22.05
N LYS A 21 5.53 -11.75 -22.75
CA LYS A 21 6.33 -12.85 -22.19
C LYS A 21 7.79 -12.46 -22.00
N ILE A 22 8.05 -11.21 -21.64
CA ILE A 22 9.42 -10.70 -21.47
C ILE A 22 9.99 -11.29 -20.18
N SER A 23 10.96 -12.21 -20.32
CA SER A 23 11.69 -12.82 -19.21
C SER A 23 12.97 -12.06 -18.84
N GLU A 24 13.49 -11.26 -19.78
CA GLU A 24 14.75 -10.55 -19.68
C GLU A 24 14.73 -9.32 -20.59
N ILE A 25 15.34 -8.25 -20.08
CA ILE A 25 15.64 -7.00 -20.80
C ILE A 25 17.15 -7.01 -21.01
N GLU A 26 17.60 -6.92 -22.26
CA GLU A 26 19.03 -6.86 -22.54
C GLU A 26 19.63 -5.54 -22.02
N ASP A 27 20.89 -5.59 -21.63
CA ASP A 27 21.63 -4.44 -21.14
C ASP A 27 21.51 -3.27 -22.12
N ASN A 28 21.25 -2.07 -21.58
CA ASN A 28 21.13 -0.84 -22.36
C ASN A 28 19.98 -0.78 -23.37
N SER A 29 18.98 -1.69 -23.30
CA SER A 29 17.79 -1.66 -24.18
C SER A 29 17.06 -0.30 -24.20
N PHE A 30 17.20 0.50 -23.15
CA PHE A 30 16.55 1.82 -23.02
C PHE A 30 17.53 3.02 -23.06
N GLN A 31 18.81 2.80 -23.39
CA GLN A 31 19.86 3.83 -23.23
C GLN A 31 19.60 5.13 -24.00
N PHE A 32 18.84 5.06 -25.10
CA PHE A 32 18.51 6.20 -25.95
C PHE A 32 17.11 6.79 -25.72
N LEU A 33 16.35 6.27 -24.75
CA LEU A 33 14.99 6.71 -24.42
C LEU A 33 14.96 7.81 -23.34
N SER A 34 15.79 8.84 -23.49
CA SER A 34 15.93 9.89 -22.46
C SER A 34 14.69 10.79 -22.31
N SER A 35 13.81 10.84 -23.32
CA SER A 35 12.51 11.54 -23.27
C SER A 35 11.40 10.73 -22.60
N LEU A 36 11.64 9.45 -22.28
CA LEU A 36 10.62 8.57 -21.74
C LEU A 36 10.22 9.02 -20.32
N VAL A 37 8.92 9.14 -20.11
CA VAL A 37 8.28 9.57 -18.85
C VAL A 37 7.54 8.41 -18.18
N HIS A 38 6.92 7.54 -18.97
CA HIS A 38 6.10 6.43 -18.50
C HIS A 38 6.58 5.11 -19.11
N LEU A 39 6.92 4.13 -18.26
CA LEU A 39 7.29 2.78 -18.68
C LEU A 39 6.42 1.76 -17.94
N ASN A 40 5.67 0.97 -18.70
CA ASN A 40 4.85 -0.13 -18.19
C ASN A 40 5.43 -1.47 -18.65
N LEU A 41 5.96 -2.24 -17.70
CA LEU A 41 6.51 -3.58 -17.85
C LEU A 41 5.67 -4.61 -17.07
N ALA A 42 4.46 -4.24 -16.62
CA ALA A 42 3.63 -5.10 -15.80
C ALA A 42 3.24 -6.40 -16.51
N LYS A 43 2.86 -7.45 -15.76
CA LYS A 43 2.33 -8.70 -16.32
C LYS A 43 3.29 -9.35 -17.34
N ASN A 44 4.58 -9.36 -17.02
CA ASN A 44 5.62 -10.03 -17.79
C ASN A 44 6.21 -11.18 -16.95
N SER A 45 7.40 -11.69 -17.30
CA SER A 45 8.08 -12.78 -16.59
C SER A 45 9.48 -12.40 -16.15
N LEU A 46 9.74 -11.10 -15.92
CA LEU A 46 11.04 -10.61 -15.49
C LEU A 46 11.41 -11.21 -14.14
N GLN A 47 12.66 -11.67 -14.02
CA GLN A 47 13.16 -12.32 -12.81
C GLN A 47 14.18 -11.48 -12.06
N ARG A 48 14.93 -10.64 -12.78
CA ARG A 48 15.99 -9.79 -12.23
C ARG A 48 15.92 -8.40 -12.85
N VAL A 49 16.37 -7.43 -12.08
CA VAL A 49 16.65 -6.06 -12.54
C VAL A 49 18.09 -5.76 -12.15
N ASN A 50 18.93 -5.45 -13.13
CA ASN A 50 20.33 -5.11 -12.93
C ASN A 50 20.57 -3.59 -13.01
N ASN A 51 21.80 -3.14 -12.74
CA ASN A 51 22.20 -1.73 -12.74
C ASN A 51 22.13 -1.04 -14.11
N VAL A 52 22.05 -1.79 -15.21
CA VAL A 52 21.99 -1.26 -16.59
C VAL A 52 20.63 -1.42 -17.23
N THR A 53 19.67 -2.10 -16.57
CA THR A 53 18.32 -2.37 -17.10
C THR A 53 17.58 -1.08 -17.44
N PHE A 54 17.71 -0.05 -16.62
CA PHE A 54 17.02 1.24 -16.80
C PHE A 54 17.94 2.38 -17.22
N GLN A 55 19.17 2.08 -17.62
CA GLN A 55 20.13 3.08 -18.06
C GLN A 55 19.55 3.91 -19.21
N GLY A 56 19.76 5.24 -19.15
CA GLY A 56 19.21 6.21 -20.10
C GLY A 56 17.85 6.82 -19.72
N LEU A 57 17.09 6.20 -18.82
CA LEU A 57 15.73 6.64 -18.43
C LEU A 57 15.70 7.80 -17.41
N VAL A 58 16.49 8.85 -17.67
CA VAL A 58 16.75 9.95 -16.72
C VAL A 58 15.56 10.87 -16.43
N ASN A 59 14.53 10.86 -17.29
CA ASN A 59 13.30 11.65 -17.10
C ASN A 59 12.09 10.82 -16.70
N LEU A 60 12.27 9.53 -16.44
CA LEU A 60 11.17 8.60 -16.21
C LEU A 60 10.52 8.89 -14.85
N ARG A 61 9.20 9.11 -14.86
CA ARG A 61 8.39 9.49 -13.68
C ARG A 61 7.55 8.34 -13.15
N THR A 62 7.07 7.45 -14.02
CA THR A 62 6.34 6.24 -13.60
C THR A 62 7.01 4.99 -14.13
N LEU A 63 7.12 3.98 -13.28
CA LEU A 63 7.65 2.67 -13.63
C LEU A 63 6.73 1.63 -13.01
N ASP A 64 6.14 0.79 -13.86
CA ASP A 64 5.35 -0.35 -13.43
C ASP A 64 6.08 -1.66 -13.76
N LEU A 65 6.46 -2.40 -12.72
CA LEU A 65 7.09 -3.72 -12.76
C LEU A 65 6.20 -4.78 -12.08
N SER A 66 4.92 -4.46 -11.87
CA SER A 66 4.02 -5.32 -11.13
C SER A 66 3.70 -6.62 -11.87
N GLN A 67 3.29 -7.65 -11.12
CA GLN A 67 2.90 -8.94 -11.69
C GLN A 67 4.00 -9.54 -12.59
N ASN A 68 5.24 -9.51 -12.11
CA ASN A 68 6.39 -10.20 -12.71
C ASN A 68 6.86 -11.33 -11.78
N ALA A 69 8.00 -11.95 -12.08
CA ALA A 69 8.62 -13.00 -11.28
C ALA A 69 9.91 -12.52 -10.59
N ILE A 70 10.01 -11.21 -10.30
CA ILE A 70 11.24 -10.60 -9.80
C ILE A 70 11.56 -11.21 -8.44
N PHE A 71 12.80 -11.68 -8.28
CA PHE A 71 13.33 -12.14 -6.99
C PHE A 71 14.57 -11.36 -6.56
N GLN A 72 15.21 -10.64 -7.48
CA GLN A 72 16.43 -9.89 -7.21
C GLN A 72 16.42 -8.55 -7.96
N ILE A 73 16.78 -7.48 -7.25
CA ILE A 73 17.03 -6.16 -7.81
C ILE A 73 18.43 -5.76 -7.35
N ASP A 74 19.28 -5.37 -8.28
CA ASP A 74 20.62 -4.87 -7.97
C ASP A 74 20.55 -3.60 -7.13
N ILE A 75 21.49 -3.42 -6.21
CA ILE A 75 21.51 -2.29 -5.27
C ILE A 75 21.60 -0.92 -5.95
N SER A 76 22.10 -0.88 -7.20
CA SER A 76 22.25 0.33 -8.02
C SER A 76 21.26 0.38 -9.20
N ALA A 77 20.31 -0.55 -9.28
CA ALA A 77 19.31 -0.64 -10.36
C ALA A 77 18.52 0.65 -10.61
N PHE A 78 18.38 1.49 -9.58
CA PHE A 78 17.58 2.71 -9.62
C PHE A 78 18.40 4.01 -9.61
N ASP A 79 19.72 3.94 -9.71
CA ASP A 79 20.61 5.11 -9.59
C ASP A 79 20.33 6.19 -10.64
N CYS A 80 19.89 5.81 -11.84
CA CYS A 80 19.54 6.74 -12.91
C CYS A 80 18.09 7.29 -12.85
N LEU A 81 17.26 6.79 -11.92
CA LEU A 81 15.82 7.09 -11.86
C LEU A 81 15.50 8.24 -10.87
N THR A 82 16.30 9.30 -10.86
CA THR A 82 16.24 10.35 -9.83
C THR A 82 14.96 11.19 -9.86
N LYS A 83 14.28 11.30 -11.01
CA LYS A 83 13.00 12.03 -11.19
C LYS A 83 11.74 11.16 -11.02
N ARG A 84 11.90 9.94 -10.52
CA ARG A 84 10.81 8.99 -10.32
C ARG A 84 9.79 9.53 -9.31
N LYS A 85 8.51 9.52 -9.67
CA LYS A 85 7.40 9.88 -8.77
C LYS A 85 6.58 8.66 -8.33
N THR A 86 6.47 7.65 -9.19
CA THR A 86 5.65 6.47 -8.95
C THR A 86 6.41 5.22 -9.33
N MET A 87 6.45 4.26 -8.41
CA MET A 87 7.04 2.94 -8.64
C MET A 87 6.09 1.86 -8.15
N ASN A 88 5.75 0.94 -9.04
CA ASN A 88 4.95 -0.23 -8.72
C ASN A 88 5.81 -1.49 -8.87
N LEU A 89 6.10 -2.13 -7.74
CA LEU A 89 6.83 -3.40 -7.62
C LEU A 89 5.92 -4.51 -7.10
N SER A 90 4.61 -4.29 -7.11
CA SER A 90 3.66 -5.20 -6.49
C SER A 90 3.55 -6.55 -7.21
N HIS A 91 3.08 -7.58 -6.51
CA HIS A 91 2.80 -8.90 -7.08
C HIS A 91 4.00 -9.59 -7.74
N ASN A 92 5.22 -9.34 -7.23
CA ASN A 92 6.42 -10.11 -7.47
C ASN A 92 6.62 -11.08 -6.31
N THR A 93 5.89 -12.19 -6.32
CA THR A 93 5.77 -13.13 -5.18
C THR A 93 7.07 -13.76 -4.70
N ARG A 94 8.15 -13.65 -5.50
CA ARG A 94 9.50 -14.13 -5.16
C ARG A 94 10.39 -13.03 -4.57
N PHE A 95 9.96 -11.77 -4.61
CA PHE A 95 10.69 -10.64 -4.06
C PHE A 95 10.45 -10.54 -2.55
N SER A 96 11.53 -10.43 -1.78
CA SER A 96 11.50 -10.49 -0.32
C SER A 96 11.77 -9.12 0.30
N TYR A 97 11.05 -8.76 1.36
CA TYR A 97 11.27 -7.51 2.11
C TYR A 97 12.53 -7.49 3.00
N SER A 98 13.28 -8.59 3.04
CA SER A 98 14.56 -8.67 3.76
C SER A 98 15.54 -7.58 3.35
N ASN A 99 16.34 -7.09 4.30
CA ASN A 99 17.41 -6.10 4.04
C ASN A 99 18.39 -6.49 2.93
N HIS A 100 18.55 -7.79 2.64
CA HIS A 100 19.37 -8.24 1.50
C HIS A 100 18.78 -7.85 0.14
N HIS A 101 17.45 -7.97 -0.01
CA HIS A 101 16.74 -7.70 -1.25
C HIS A 101 16.22 -6.25 -1.34
N MET A 102 15.98 -5.60 -0.19
CA MET A 102 15.57 -4.20 -0.10
C MET A 102 16.41 -3.41 0.92
N PRO A 103 17.74 -3.27 0.69
CA PRO A 103 18.58 -2.44 1.54
C PRO A 103 18.26 -0.95 1.35
N PRO A 104 18.60 -0.06 2.31
CA PRO A 104 18.36 1.37 2.16
C PRO A 104 18.92 1.99 0.89
N ARG A 105 20.12 1.57 0.48
CA ARG A 105 20.80 2.08 -0.72
C ARG A 105 19.99 1.91 -2.01
N LEU A 106 19.13 0.89 -2.08
CA LEU A 106 18.27 0.64 -3.25
C LEU A 106 17.34 1.82 -3.53
N PHE A 107 16.85 2.48 -2.47
CA PHE A 107 15.89 3.58 -2.57
C PHE A 107 16.50 4.97 -2.37
N MET A 108 17.76 5.06 -1.93
CA MET A 108 18.48 6.33 -1.77
C MET A 108 18.46 7.24 -3.02
N PRO A 109 18.52 6.75 -4.27
CA PRO A 109 18.43 7.62 -5.44
C PRO A 109 17.04 8.23 -5.68
N LEU A 110 15.98 7.61 -5.15
CA LEU A 110 14.58 7.91 -5.47
C LEU A 110 14.01 9.06 -4.65
N GLN A 111 14.71 10.18 -4.61
CA GLN A 111 14.37 11.31 -3.73
C GLN A 111 13.08 12.04 -4.12
N GLU A 112 12.59 11.88 -5.35
CA GLU A 112 11.29 12.43 -5.79
C GLU A 112 10.11 11.46 -5.63
N LEU A 113 10.33 10.23 -5.16
CA LEU A 113 9.30 9.19 -5.12
C LEU A 113 8.19 9.57 -4.14
N ARG A 114 6.94 9.58 -4.65
CA ARG A 114 5.73 9.93 -3.90
C ARG A 114 4.85 8.73 -3.65
N PHE A 115 4.76 7.82 -4.62
CA PHE A 115 3.85 6.69 -4.56
C PHE A 115 4.62 5.39 -4.77
N LEU A 116 4.57 4.52 -3.76
CA LEU A 116 5.23 3.23 -3.78
C LEU A 116 4.20 2.12 -3.53
N TYR A 117 4.13 1.18 -4.47
CA TYR A 117 3.27 0.00 -4.38
C TYR A 117 4.17 -1.23 -4.31
N ILE A 118 4.14 -1.95 -3.19
CA ILE A 118 5.00 -3.12 -2.95
C ILE A 118 4.22 -4.33 -2.43
N GLN A 119 2.89 -4.23 -2.29
CA GLN A 119 2.04 -5.37 -1.94
C GLN A 119 2.17 -6.55 -2.90
N GLY A 120 1.61 -7.70 -2.59
CA GLY A 120 1.64 -8.94 -3.35
C GLY A 120 3.01 -9.61 -3.42
N ASN A 121 4.00 -9.17 -2.64
CA ASN A 121 5.36 -9.69 -2.73
C ASN A 121 5.56 -10.88 -1.79
N SER A 122 6.28 -10.73 -0.67
CA SER A 122 6.75 -11.84 0.16
C SER A 122 5.66 -12.58 0.97
N ASN A 123 4.44 -12.69 0.41
CA ASN A 123 3.23 -13.25 0.99
C ASN A 123 2.93 -12.67 2.38
N GLY A 124 3.30 -11.42 2.65
CA GLY A 124 3.04 -10.73 3.92
C GLY A 124 3.71 -11.34 5.18
N PHE A 125 4.63 -12.30 5.06
CA PHE A 125 5.27 -12.95 6.21
C PHE A 125 6.53 -12.24 6.74
N LYS A 126 7.01 -11.22 6.03
CA LYS A 126 8.22 -10.48 6.43
C LYS A 126 7.87 -9.06 6.82
N GLN A 127 8.57 -8.55 7.81
CA GLN A 127 8.57 -7.14 8.14
C GLN A 127 9.16 -6.34 6.96
N TYR A 128 8.62 -5.15 6.73
CA TYR A 128 9.10 -4.23 5.71
C TYR A 128 10.42 -3.60 6.13
N PRO A 129 11.28 -3.22 5.17
CA PRO A 129 12.57 -2.63 5.46
C PRO A 129 12.40 -1.17 5.89
N ASN A 130 12.04 -0.94 7.17
CA ASN A 130 11.77 0.39 7.72
C ASN A 130 12.91 1.38 7.40
N ALA A 131 14.18 0.97 7.56
CA ALA A 131 15.34 1.77 7.20
C ALA A 131 15.40 2.15 5.70
N ALA A 132 14.94 1.29 4.79
CA ALA A 132 14.90 1.60 3.38
C ALA A 132 13.76 2.55 3.03
N LEU A 133 12.57 2.30 3.58
CA LEU A 133 11.42 3.20 3.43
C LEU A 133 11.73 4.60 4.00
N ALA A 134 12.47 4.69 5.09
CA ALA A 134 12.88 5.96 5.71
C ALA A 134 13.78 6.83 4.82
N THR A 135 14.38 6.29 3.76
CA THR A 135 15.16 7.07 2.78
C THR A 135 14.29 7.90 1.83
N LEU A 136 13.01 7.55 1.70
CA LEU A 136 12.06 8.14 0.76
C LEU A 136 11.38 9.38 1.37
N LYS A 137 12.13 10.47 1.56
CA LYS A 137 11.65 11.68 2.29
C LYS A 137 10.42 12.36 1.70
N ASN A 138 10.14 12.14 0.41
CA ASN A 138 8.97 12.68 -0.29
C ASN A 138 7.82 11.67 -0.46
N LEU A 139 7.90 10.51 0.18
CA LEU A 139 6.85 9.50 0.11
C LEU A 139 5.54 10.05 0.65
N GLN A 140 4.47 9.90 -0.13
CA GLN A 140 3.11 10.36 0.19
C GLN A 140 2.17 9.19 0.39
N LYS A 141 2.25 8.17 -0.47
CA LYS A 141 1.43 6.97 -0.41
C LYS A 141 2.29 5.72 -0.43
N LEU A 142 1.96 4.79 0.45
CA LEU A 142 2.55 3.46 0.51
C LEU A 142 1.44 2.42 0.50
N VAL A 143 1.55 1.44 -0.40
CA VAL A 143 0.66 0.27 -0.45
C VAL A 143 1.48 -0.99 -0.18
N ILE A 144 1.07 -1.75 0.82
CA ILE A 144 1.77 -2.94 1.32
C ILE A 144 0.80 -4.12 1.53
N ASP A 145 1.31 -5.34 1.65
CA ASP A 145 0.47 -6.51 1.95
C ASP A 145 -0.26 -6.39 3.29
N GLY A 146 0.42 -5.91 4.33
CA GLY A 146 0.10 -6.22 5.72
C GLY A 146 1.30 -5.89 6.60
N LEU A 147 1.27 -6.25 7.88
CA LEU A 147 2.48 -6.37 8.70
C LEU A 147 2.50 -7.77 9.32
N HIS A 148 3.69 -8.35 9.50
CA HIS A 148 3.83 -9.60 10.23
C HIS A 148 3.94 -9.33 11.74
N SER A 149 3.54 -10.29 12.58
CA SER A 149 3.55 -10.14 14.03
C SER A 149 4.98 -10.25 14.60
N PRO A 150 5.43 -9.34 15.49
CA PRO A 150 4.72 -8.16 15.98
C PRO A 150 4.68 -7.04 14.93
N ALA A 151 3.47 -6.59 14.60
CA ALA A 151 3.26 -5.56 13.59
C ALA A 151 3.65 -4.19 14.13
N ASN A 152 4.69 -3.57 13.56
CA ASN A 152 5.10 -2.22 13.92
C ASN A 152 5.81 -1.49 12.77
N PHE A 153 5.75 -0.15 12.79
CA PHE A 153 6.59 0.74 11.99
C PHE A 153 7.73 1.28 12.86
N GLY A 154 8.97 1.19 12.36
CA GLY A 154 10.16 1.61 13.11
C GLY A 154 10.27 3.13 13.30
N PRO A 155 10.99 3.60 14.33
CA PRO A 155 11.14 5.03 14.66
C PRO A 155 11.72 5.89 13.51
N GLU A 156 12.49 5.29 12.61
CA GLU A 156 13.05 5.94 11.43
C GLU A 156 11.98 6.55 10.50
N LEU A 157 10.76 5.99 10.49
CA LEU A 157 9.65 6.46 9.66
C LEU A 157 9.01 7.76 10.20
N LYS A 158 9.28 8.12 11.46
CA LYS A 158 8.80 9.38 12.06
C LYS A 158 9.31 10.62 11.33
N SER A 159 10.40 10.48 10.58
CA SER A 159 10.97 11.53 9.74
C SER A 159 10.18 11.81 8.45
N LEU A 160 9.27 10.93 8.04
CA LEU A 160 8.51 11.04 6.78
C LEU A 160 7.31 11.99 6.92
N ARG A 161 7.58 13.30 6.98
CA ARG A 161 6.57 14.35 7.18
C ARG A 161 5.53 14.46 6.05
N ASN A 162 5.85 13.94 4.87
CA ASN A 162 4.98 13.92 3.70
C ASN A 162 4.12 12.66 3.61
N PHE A 163 4.31 11.68 4.49
CA PHE A 163 3.61 10.40 4.40
C PHE A 163 2.17 10.55 4.89
N ARG A 164 1.22 10.44 3.95
CA ARG A 164 -0.21 10.75 4.16
C ARG A 164 -1.13 9.56 4.04
N ALA A 165 -0.85 8.64 3.12
CA ALA A 165 -1.75 7.55 2.79
C ALA A 165 -1.07 6.20 2.96
N LEU A 166 -1.63 5.35 3.81
CA LEU A 166 -1.19 3.97 3.99
C LEU A 166 -2.33 3.02 3.64
N GLU A 167 -2.06 2.07 2.78
CA GLU A 167 -3.01 1.03 2.38
C GLU A 167 -2.40 -0.35 2.64
N PHE A 168 -3.16 -1.17 3.37
CA PHE A 168 -2.86 -2.57 3.62
C PHE A 168 -3.72 -3.46 2.73
N GLY A 169 -3.09 -4.45 2.12
CA GLY A 169 -3.73 -5.37 1.21
C GLY A 169 -4.17 -4.72 -0.11
N THR A 170 -4.65 -5.56 -1.02
CA THR A 170 -5.27 -5.11 -2.28
C THR A 170 -6.40 -6.05 -2.68
N HIS A 171 -7.15 -5.65 -3.72
CA HIS A 171 -8.16 -6.45 -4.37
C HIS A 171 -7.69 -7.87 -4.78
N GLU A 172 -6.39 -8.13 -4.93
CA GLU A 172 -5.86 -9.42 -5.40
C GLU A 172 -5.19 -10.31 -4.32
N GLY A 173 -4.87 -9.81 -3.12
CA GLY A 173 -3.96 -10.52 -2.19
C GLY A 173 -4.23 -10.31 -0.69
N LYS A 174 -3.99 -11.38 0.09
CA LYS A 174 -4.36 -11.57 1.50
C LYS A 174 -3.46 -10.75 2.43
N CYS A 175 -4.04 -9.77 3.11
CA CYS A 175 -3.36 -9.08 4.19
C CYS A 175 -3.29 -9.99 5.42
N HIS A 176 -2.08 -10.27 5.89
CA HIS A 176 -1.83 -11.14 7.05
C HIS A 176 -1.80 -10.39 8.39
N LEU A 177 -2.15 -9.10 8.40
CA LEU A 177 -2.28 -8.34 9.63
C LEU A 177 -3.42 -8.93 10.47
N VAL A 178 -3.07 -9.40 11.67
CA VAL A 178 -4.02 -10.05 12.58
C VAL A 178 -4.50 -9.08 13.64
N ASN A 179 -3.62 -8.27 14.20
CA ASN A 179 -3.94 -7.36 15.30
C ASN A 179 -3.44 -5.95 14.99
N ILE A 180 -4.29 -4.95 15.21
CA ILE A 180 -3.88 -3.54 15.24
C ILE A 180 -3.70 -3.18 16.71
N THR A 181 -2.47 -2.99 17.15
CA THR A 181 -2.17 -2.58 18.53
C THR A 181 -2.24 -1.06 18.67
N GLU A 182 -2.20 -0.56 19.91
CA GLU A 182 -2.16 0.88 20.16
C GLU A 182 -0.95 1.57 19.49
N THR A 183 0.21 0.92 19.47
CA THR A 183 1.49 1.53 19.07
C THR A 183 1.87 1.33 17.61
N ILE A 184 1.15 0.49 16.86
CA ILE A 184 1.51 0.11 15.48
C ILE A 184 1.78 1.31 14.56
N PHE A 185 1.08 2.44 14.76
CA PHE A 185 1.19 3.66 13.94
C PHE A 185 1.89 4.83 14.64
N GLU A 186 2.48 4.63 15.82
CA GLU A 186 3.11 5.72 16.62
C GLU A 186 4.20 6.49 15.85
N ASN A 187 4.87 5.81 14.92
CA ASN A 187 5.98 6.35 14.14
C ASN A 187 5.55 6.91 12.78
N ILE A 188 4.24 6.96 12.48
CA ILE A 188 3.70 7.55 11.25
C ILE A 188 2.52 8.50 11.54
N PRO A 189 2.70 9.53 12.38
CA PRO A 189 1.60 10.34 12.92
C PRO A 189 0.94 11.29 11.90
N TYR A 190 1.48 11.39 10.70
CA TYR A 190 1.06 12.36 9.67
C TYR A 190 0.03 11.81 8.67
N LEU A 191 -0.39 10.55 8.84
CA LEU A 191 -1.38 9.93 7.98
C LEU A 191 -2.71 10.70 8.04
N ASN A 192 -3.30 10.89 6.87
CA ASN A 192 -4.65 11.39 6.69
C ASN A 192 -5.56 10.38 5.98
N TYR A 193 -5.02 9.26 5.52
CA TYR A 193 -5.77 8.18 4.89
C TYR A 193 -5.19 6.84 5.32
N LEU A 194 -6.04 5.98 5.86
CA LEU A 194 -5.70 4.62 6.26
C LEU A 194 -6.75 3.66 5.70
N ALA A 195 -6.32 2.75 4.83
CA ALA A 195 -7.17 1.68 4.34
C ALA A 195 -6.59 0.31 4.71
N LEU A 196 -7.46 -0.57 5.17
CA LEU A 196 -7.18 -1.98 5.40
C LEU A 196 -8.11 -2.78 4.54
N GLU A 197 -7.56 -3.55 3.61
CA GLU A 197 -8.33 -4.38 2.71
C GLU A 197 -7.91 -5.85 2.83
N LYS A 198 -8.89 -6.74 3.00
CA LYS A 198 -8.69 -8.21 3.03
C LYS A 198 -7.66 -8.65 4.09
N CYS A 199 -7.62 -7.96 5.22
CA CYS A 199 -6.80 -8.33 6.37
C CYS A 199 -7.49 -9.41 7.21
N ASN A 200 -6.74 -10.32 7.82
CA ASN A 200 -7.31 -11.34 8.72
C ASN A 200 -7.38 -10.85 10.18
N LEU A 201 -8.06 -9.72 10.39
CA LEU A 201 -8.12 -9.06 11.68
C LEU A 201 -8.86 -9.91 12.71
N LYS A 202 -8.32 -9.97 13.92
CA LYS A 202 -8.94 -10.55 15.11
C LYS A 202 -9.27 -9.45 16.12
N GLU A 203 -8.36 -8.51 16.26
CA GLU A 203 -8.42 -7.44 17.26
C GLU A 203 -7.96 -6.12 16.64
N VAL A 204 -8.73 -5.07 16.87
CA VAL A 204 -8.33 -3.69 16.58
C VAL A 204 -8.41 -2.92 17.88
N HIS A 205 -7.24 -2.66 18.47
CA HIS A 205 -7.18 -2.03 19.77
C HIS A 205 -7.70 -0.60 19.68
N ALA A 206 -8.77 -0.32 20.43
CA ALA A 206 -9.50 0.94 20.33
C ALA A 206 -8.60 2.16 20.33
N ASN A 207 -7.50 2.22 21.10
CA ASN A 207 -6.61 3.41 21.20
C ASN A 207 -5.68 3.70 20.00
N PHE A 208 -5.60 2.86 18.97
CA PHE A 208 -4.60 3.08 17.90
C PHE A 208 -4.73 4.46 17.21
N TYR A 209 -5.95 4.98 17.12
CA TYR A 209 -6.25 6.30 16.53
C TYR A 209 -5.67 7.46 17.34
N LYS A 210 -5.36 7.29 18.64
CA LYS A 210 -4.72 8.35 19.44
C LYS A 210 -3.38 8.75 18.85
N ASN A 211 -2.72 7.81 18.17
CA ASN A 211 -1.47 8.04 17.45
C ASN A 211 -1.68 8.58 16.03
N LEU A 212 -2.93 8.74 15.58
CA LEU A 212 -3.34 9.28 14.29
C LEU A 212 -4.35 10.44 14.46
N PRO A 213 -3.98 11.54 15.14
CA PRO A 213 -4.91 12.60 15.53
C PRO A 213 -5.52 13.38 14.35
N HIS A 214 -4.92 13.28 13.15
CA HIS A 214 -5.32 13.99 11.94
C HIS A 214 -5.83 13.07 10.84
N LEU A 215 -6.36 11.90 11.19
CA LEU A 215 -6.89 10.93 10.23
C LEU A 215 -8.37 11.21 9.91
N PRO A 216 -8.71 11.93 8.82
CA PRO A 216 -10.09 12.14 8.40
C PRO A 216 -10.71 10.90 7.79
N THR A 217 -9.93 9.98 7.22
CA THR A 217 -10.47 8.83 6.48
C THR A 217 -9.91 7.51 7.00
N LEU A 218 -10.82 6.64 7.44
CA LEU A 218 -10.55 5.25 7.80
C LEU A 218 -11.42 4.31 6.97
N ARG A 219 -10.79 3.34 6.32
CA ARG A 219 -11.45 2.30 5.54
C ARG A 219 -11.01 0.93 6.02
N ILE A 220 -11.96 0.08 6.42
CA ILE A 220 -11.72 -1.33 6.73
C ILE A 220 -12.68 -2.18 5.91
N ASP A 221 -12.11 -2.88 4.93
CA ASP A 221 -12.84 -3.70 3.99
C ASP A 221 -12.40 -5.16 4.13
N ARG A 222 -13.36 -6.08 4.26
CA ARG A 222 -13.11 -7.53 4.37
C ARG A 222 -12.10 -7.85 5.49
N GLY A 223 -12.43 -7.49 6.73
CA GLY A 223 -11.57 -7.66 7.92
C GLY A 223 -11.28 -9.09 8.37
N GLY A 224 -11.63 -10.11 7.58
CA GLY A 224 -11.37 -11.51 7.89
C GLY A 224 -12.57 -12.20 8.56
N GLU A 225 -12.37 -13.45 8.98
CA GLU A 225 -13.47 -14.27 9.51
C GLU A 225 -13.94 -13.82 10.89
N THR A 226 -13.00 -13.32 11.69
CA THR A 226 -13.26 -12.99 13.09
C THR A 226 -13.65 -11.53 13.31
N TYR A 227 -13.37 -10.64 12.36
CA TYR A 227 -13.66 -9.22 12.48
C TYR A 227 -14.99 -8.86 11.82
N THR A 228 -16.05 -8.96 12.61
CA THR A 228 -17.41 -8.67 12.14
C THR A 228 -17.74 -7.20 12.19
N LEU A 229 -18.81 -6.79 11.49
CA LEU A 229 -19.35 -5.44 11.55
C LEU A 229 -19.61 -4.97 13.00
N PHE A 230 -20.13 -5.83 13.87
CA PHE A 230 -20.38 -5.46 15.27
C PHE A 230 -19.10 -5.16 16.06
N ARG A 231 -18.02 -5.91 15.81
CA ARG A 231 -16.71 -5.63 16.43
C ARG A 231 -16.17 -4.29 15.94
N ALA A 232 -16.26 -4.04 14.64
CA ALA A 232 -15.82 -2.77 14.06
C ALA A 232 -16.54 -1.55 14.68
N PHE A 233 -17.82 -1.70 15.01
CA PHE A 233 -18.58 -0.66 15.71
C PHE A 233 -18.19 -0.49 17.19
N GLU A 234 -17.87 -1.56 17.90
CA GLU A 234 -17.35 -1.45 19.29
C GLU A 234 -15.99 -0.74 19.33
N ASP A 235 -15.14 -0.95 18.31
CA ASP A 235 -13.83 -0.28 18.22
C ASP A 235 -13.95 1.24 18.04
N LEU A 236 -15.12 1.75 17.62
CA LEU A 236 -15.42 3.19 17.54
C LEU A 236 -15.44 3.88 18.92
N LYS A 237 -15.48 3.12 20.03
CA LYS A 237 -15.26 3.67 21.38
C LYS A 237 -13.93 4.39 21.49
N GLY A 238 -12.92 3.95 20.74
CA GLY A 238 -11.69 4.70 20.60
C GLY A 238 -11.96 6.05 19.95
N LEU A 239 -12.54 6.05 18.76
CA LEU A 239 -12.65 7.21 17.89
C LEU A 239 -13.52 8.38 18.40
N GLN A 240 -14.05 8.32 19.63
CA GLN A 240 -14.79 9.41 20.27
C GLN A 240 -13.91 10.67 20.29
N ASN A 241 -14.42 11.78 19.74
CA ASN A 241 -13.70 13.06 19.60
C ASN A 241 -12.48 13.04 18.67
N SER A 242 -12.37 12.06 17.75
CA SER A 242 -11.36 12.09 16.69
C SER A 242 -11.69 13.13 15.60
N SER A 243 -10.72 13.42 14.73
CA SER A 243 -10.93 14.26 13.53
C SER A 243 -11.50 13.48 12.33
N LEU A 244 -12.02 12.28 12.59
CA LEU A 244 -12.54 11.37 11.56
C LEU A 244 -13.79 11.98 10.90
N LYS A 245 -13.78 12.02 9.57
CA LYS A 245 -14.85 12.59 8.72
C LYS A 245 -15.50 11.54 7.84
N SER A 246 -14.72 10.58 7.35
CA SER A 246 -15.19 9.51 6.46
C SER A 246 -14.80 8.17 7.03
N LEU A 247 -15.80 7.30 7.21
CA LEU A 247 -15.64 5.94 7.70
C LEU A 247 -16.25 4.96 6.71
N SER A 248 -15.47 3.98 6.28
CA SER A 248 -15.89 2.91 5.37
C SER A 248 -15.67 1.55 6.02
N PHE A 249 -16.75 0.81 6.26
CA PHE A 249 -16.71 -0.57 6.73
C PHE A 249 -17.47 -1.46 5.76
N ASN A 250 -16.78 -2.14 4.84
CA ASN A 250 -17.45 -2.94 3.81
C ASN A 250 -17.10 -4.42 3.90
N TYR A 251 -18.05 -5.29 3.53
CA TYR A 251 -17.87 -6.74 3.49
C TYR A 251 -17.40 -7.35 4.84
N LEU A 252 -17.86 -6.82 5.97
CA LEU A 252 -17.54 -7.30 7.33
C LEU A 252 -18.60 -8.29 7.87
N TYR A 253 -19.50 -8.77 7.03
CA TYR A 253 -20.60 -9.64 7.45
C TYR A 253 -20.44 -11.08 6.94
N GLN A 254 -20.70 -12.04 7.83
CA GLN A 254 -20.31 -13.44 7.64
C GLN A 254 -21.44 -14.48 7.80
N THR A 255 -22.70 -14.09 7.98
CA THR A 255 -23.77 -15.10 8.10
C THR A 255 -24.46 -15.36 6.77
N SER A 256 -24.96 -16.58 6.61
CA SER A 256 -25.81 -17.02 5.49
C SER A 256 -27.17 -16.30 5.41
N HIS A 257 -27.46 -15.37 6.33
CA HIS A 257 -28.72 -14.65 6.40
C HIS A 257 -28.55 -13.22 5.86
N PRO A 258 -29.20 -12.86 4.74
CA PRO A 258 -28.97 -11.61 4.03
C PRO A 258 -29.59 -10.36 4.70
N CYS A 259 -29.89 -10.41 6.00
CA CYS A 259 -30.69 -9.38 6.67
C CYS A 259 -30.10 -8.98 8.03
N VAL A 260 -29.18 -8.02 8.02
CA VAL A 260 -28.62 -7.46 9.25
C VAL A 260 -29.46 -6.28 9.72
N VAL A 261 -29.83 -6.28 10.99
CA VAL A 261 -30.45 -5.13 11.67
C VAL A 261 -29.44 -4.58 12.66
N LEU A 262 -29.01 -3.33 12.46
CA LEU A 262 -28.18 -2.61 13.42
C LEU A 262 -29.09 -1.89 14.42
N LYS A 263 -28.97 -2.26 15.69
CA LYS A 263 -29.70 -1.63 16.80
C LYS A 263 -29.00 -0.34 17.25
N ALA A 264 -29.75 0.58 17.83
CA ALA A 264 -29.22 1.85 18.33
C ALA A 264 -28.07 1.67 19.35
N GLU A 265 -28.14 0.65 20.22
CA GLU A 265 -27.07 0.34 21.17
C GLU A 265 -25.74 0.00 20.49
N GLN A 266 -25.79 -0.69 19.34
CA GLN A 266 -24.60 -1.08 18.58
C GLN A 266 -24.01 0.11 17.81
N ALA A 267 -24.84 1.09 17.46
CA ALA A 267 -24.44 2.31 16.76
C ALA A 267 -24.14 3.49 17.70
N ARG A 268 -24.24 3.32 19.03
CA ARG A 268 -24.16 4.42 20.02
C ARG A 268 -22.89 5.27 19.88
N TYR A 269 -21.77 4.66 19.52
CA TYR A 269 -20.49 5.35 19.40
C TYR A 269 -20.42 6.28 18.18
N LEU A 270 -21.30 6.12 17.17
CA LEU A 270 -21.38 7.05 16.05
C LEU A 270 -21.89 8.43 16.47
N GLN A 271 -22.68 8.53 17.55
CA GLN A 271 -23.30 9.79 17.98
C GLN A 271 -22.28 10.87 18.37
N ASN A 272 -21.08 10.45 18.80
CA ASN A 272 -20.04 11.37 19.25
C ASN A 272 -18.88 11.49 18.23
N ILE A 273 -19.10 11.05 16.99
CA ILE A 273 -18.15 11.20 15.89
C ILE A 273 -18.81 12.09 14.84
N ALA A 274 -18.16 13.20 14.52
CA ALA A 274 -18.64 14.16 13.52
C ALA A 274 -18.38 13.65 12.09
N LEU A 275 -18.99 12.52 11.73
CA LEU A 275 -18.87 11.94 10.40
C LEU A 275 -19.64 12.77 9.36
N GLU A 276 -18.94 13.10 8.28
CA GLU A 276 -19.51 13.65 7.04
C GLU A 276 -19.99 12.50 6.13
N GLU A 277 -19.33 11.35 6.19
CA GLU A 277 -19.61 10.18 5.36
C GLU A 277 -19.48 8.87 6.17
N LEU A 278 -20.47 7.98 5.99
CA LEU A 278 -20.46 6.62 6.53
C LEU A 278 -20.86 5.64 5.43
N ASP A 279 -19.89 4.89 4.93
CA ASP A 279 -20.10 3.81 3.97
C ASP A 279 -20.15 2.45 4.69
N LEU A 280 -21.33 1.82 4.65
CA LEU A 280 -21.57 0.47 5.18
C LEU A 280 -22.03 -0.48 4.06
N SER A 281 -21.72 -0.14 2.81
CA SER A 281 -22.10 -0.92 1.65
C SER A 281 -21.63 -2.37 1.76
N PHE A 282 -22.35 -3.27 1.10
CA PHE A 282 -21.98 -4.69 1.03
C PHE A 282 -21.92 -5.43 2.37
N ASN A 283 -22.60 -4.94 3.41
CA ASN A 283 -22.82 -5.67 4.67
C ASN A 283 -24.22 -6.28 4.81
N PHE A 284 -25.06 -6.23 3.77
CA PHE A 284 -26.44 -6.74 3.79
C PHE A 284 -27.30 -6.15 4.93
N ILE A 285 -27.09 -4.88 5.26
CA ILE A 285 -27.88 -4.17 6.26
C ILE A 285 -29.24 -3.85 5.67
N THR A 286 -30.29 -4.36 6.32
CA THR A 286 -31.69 -4.19 5.89
C THR A 286 -32.41 -3.10 6.66
N LEU A 287 -31.96 -2.82 7.88
CA LEU A 287 -32.49 -1.75 8.71
C LEU A 287 -31.40 -1.20 9.62
N LEU A 288 -31.25 0.12 9.61
CA LEU A 288 -30.50 0.86 10.62
C LEU A 288 -31.53 1.53 11.53
N GLN A 289 -31.74 0.99 12.73
CA GLN A 289 -32.60 1.67 13.71
C GLN A 289 -31.94 2.99 14.07
N ARG A 290 -32.60 4.10 13.72
CA ARG A 290 -32.04 5.46 13.85
C ARG A 290 -31.50 5.68 15.26
N ALA A 291 -30.19 5.87 15.33
CA ALA A 291 -29.48 6.45 16.48
C ALA A 291 -29.20 7.95 16.29
N PHE A 292 -29.67 8.55 15.18
CA PHE A 292 -29.52 9.95 14.85
C PHE A 292 -30.79 10.70 15.27
N ASN A 293 -30.78 11.32 16.45
CA ASN A 293 -31.69 12.39 16.82
C ASN A 293 -30.97 13.71 16.68
#